data_AF-A0AAV1FQZ3-F1
#
_entry.id   AF-A0AAV1FQZ3-F1
#
_cell.length_a   1.000
_cell.length_b   1.000
_cell.length_c   1.000
_cell.angle_alpha   90.00
_cell.angle_beta   90.00
_cell.angle_gamma   90.00
#
_symmetry.space_group_name_H-M   'P 1'
#
loop_
_entity.id
_entity.type
_entity.pdbx_description
1 polymer ?
#
loop_
_entity_poly.entity_id
_entity_poly.type
_entity_poly.pdbx_seq_one_letter_code
_entity_poly.pdbx_strand_id
1 'polypeptide(L)'
;MALMRSGWIWRQTSVLKRWKLNWCDLWIDGSLCFYKSDNRRDLEHRISLKTSCVDVRSGLECGDVSPPESNPKENRIAIQLRDGSILNLCTNSEDESIAWKLSLLETRRNPVFTYDPYDDSYQEIPINRYQTVYITPGAGPGTHQVIVQRDPYDGVMENLALGLLAGVAAGTAMRSFLWMPLFFC
;
A
#
# COMPACT_ATOMS: atom_id res chain seq x y z
N MET A 1 4.51 -1.26 -14.29
CA MET A 1 3.58 -0.31 -13.63
C MET A 1 2.45 -1.12 -13.03
N ALA A 2 2.13 -0.91 -11.76
CA ALA A 2 1.07 -1.64 -11.09
C ALA A 2 -0.25 -0.84 -11.13
N LEU A 3 -1.33 -1.51 -11.50
CA LEU A 3 -2.67 -0.94 -11.56
C LEU A 3 -3.25 -0.91 -10.13
N MET A 4 -3.75 0.24 -9.70
CA MET A 4 -4.37 0.41 -8.39
C MET A 4 -5.88 0.20 -8.47
N ARG A 5 -6.53 0.82 -9.46
CA ARG A 5 -7.98 0.74 -9.65
C ARG A 5 -8.33 0.93 -11.12
N SER A 6 -9.37 0.25 -11.58
CA SER A 6 -9.92 0.46 -12.92
C SER A 6 -11.44 0.40 -12.91
N GLY A 7 -12.09 1.11 -13.83
CA GLY A 7 -13.53 0.98 -14.03
C GLY A 7 -14.11 2.01 -14.98
N TRP A 8 -15.38 1.82 -15.33
CA TRP A 8 -16.12 2.78 -16.12
C TRP A 8 -16.47 4.01 -15.30
N ILE A 9 -16.20 5.20 -15.85
CA ILE A 9 -16.58 6.46 -15.22
C ILE A 9 -17.02 7.45 -16.29
N TRP A 10 -18.04 8.24 -15.97
CA TRP A 10 -18.42 9.36 -16.82
C TRP A 10 -17.44 10.50 -16.60
N ARG A 11 -16.93 11.06 -17.68
CA ARG A 11 -16.02 12.20 -17.68
C ARG A 11 -16.63 13.34 -18.46
N GLN A 12 -16.58 14.55 -17.90
CA GLN A 12 -16.95 15.75 -18.63
C GLN A 12 -15.78 16.22 -19.50
N THR A 13 -16.04 16.45 -20.78
CA THR A 13 -15.05 17.00 -21.72
C THR A 13 -14.78 18.48 -21.40
N SER A 14 -13.52 18.90 -21.51
CA SER A 14 -13.10 20.27 -21.18
C SER A 14 -13.68 21.33 -22.13
N VAL A 15 -13.74 21.02 -23.43
CA VAL A 15 -14.16 21.94 -24.50
C VAL A 15 -15.69 22.02 -24.64
N LEU A 16 -16.35 20.88 -24.86
CA LEU A 16 -17.79 20.83 -25.17
C LEU A 16 -18.68 20.64 -23.93
N LYS A 17 -18.09 20.46 -22.75
CA LYS A 17 -18.79 20.21 -21.47
C LYS A 17 -19.77 19.04 -21.51
N ARG A 18 -19.62 18.14 -22.49
CA ARG A 18 -20.41 16.91 -22.65
C ARG A 18 -19.83 15.79 -21.79
N TRP A 19 -20.70 15.01 -21.17
CA TRP A 19 -20.37 13.77 -20.47
C TRP A 19 -20.12 12.63 -21.46
N LYS A 20 -19.03 11.91 -21.26
CA LYS A 20 -18.66 10.71 -22.04
C LYS A 20 -18.32 9.59 -21.08
N LEU A 21 -18.78 8.39 -21.39
CA LEU A 21 -18.39 7.19 -20.64
C LEU A 21 -16.99 6.77 -21.09
N ASN A 22 -16.06 6.69 -20.16
CA ASN A 22 -14.68 6.30 -20.42
C ASN A 22 -14.26 5.17 -19.49
N TRP A 23 -13.37 4.30 -19.97
CA TRP A 23 -12.66 3.37 -19.11
C TRP A 23 -11.53 4.11 -18.41
N CYS A 24 -11.51 4.10 -17.08
CA CYS A 24 -10.56 4.83 -16.27
C CYS A 24 -9.62 3.87 -15.56
N ASP A 25 -8.32 4.04 -15.73
CA ASP A 25 -7.27 3.33 -14.99
C ASP A 25 -6.51 4.31 -14.11
N LEU A 26 -6.42 3.99 -12.82
CA LEU A 26 -5.58 4.65 -11.83
C LEU A 26 -4.39 3.76 -11.52
N TRP A 27 -3.21 4.30 -11.76
CA TRP A 27 -1.93 3.61 -11.58
C TRP A 27 -1.26 4.07 -10.29
N ILE A 28 -0.48 3.18 -9.66
CA ILE A 28 0.20 3.47 -8.39
C ILE A 28 1.18 4.65 -8.53
N ASP A 29 1.75 4.86 -9.72
CA ASP A 29 2.65 5.98 -10.01
C ASP A 29 1.97 7.36 -9.89
N GLY A 30 0.64 7.44 -9.82
CA GLY A 30 -0.13 8.67 -9.84
C GLY A 30 -0.75 9.02 -11.19
N SER A 31 -0.56 8.17 -12.21
CA SER A 31 -1.17 8.37 -13.52
C SER A 31 -2.65 7.99 -13.48
N LEU A 32 -3.52 8.95 -13.82
CA LEU A 32 -4.95 8.72 -14.07
C LEU A 32 -5.19 8.78 -15.58
N CYS A 33 -5.53 7.64 -16.18
CA CYS A 33 -5.67 7.47 -17.62
C CYS A 33 -7.12 7.17 -17.99
N PHE A 34 -7.63 7.86 -19.01
CA PHE A 34 -8.97 7.66 -19.56
C PHE A 34 -8.87 7.13 -20.99
N TYR A 35 -9.54 6.02 -21.24
CA TYR A 35 -9.59 5.35 -22.52
C TYR A 35 -11.02 5.38 -23.09
N LYS A 36 -11.12 5.23 -24.40
CA LYS A 36 -12.41 5.09 -25.08
C LYS A 36 -13.10 3.77 -24.73
N SER A 37 -12.33 2.70 -24.51
CA SER A 37 -12.81 1.37 -24.14
C SER A 37 -11.83 0.65 -23.20
N ASP A 38 -12.30 -0.43 -22.60
CA ASP A 38 -11.57 -1.35 -21.71
C ASP A 38 -10.40 -2.08 -22.40
N ASN A 39 -10.33 -2.05 -23.73
CA ASN A 39 -9.19 -2.55 -24.50
C ASN A 39 -7.90 -1.72 -24.31
N ARG A 40 -7.97 -0.55 -23.66
CA ARG A 40 -6.83 0.34 -23.34
C ARG A 40 -5.99 0.80 -24.55
N ARG A 41 -6.53 0.71 -25.76
CA ARG A 41 -5.82 1.09 -27.01
C ARG A 41 -5.90 2.58 -27.30
N ASP A 42 -7.08 3.16 -27.11
CA ASP A 42 -7.36 4.54 -27.45
C ASP A 42 -7.36 5.42 -26.19
N LEU A 43 -6.21 6.01 -25.88
CA LEU A 43 -6.06 6.96 -24.77
C LEU A 43 -6.70 8.31 -25.14
N GLU A 44 -7.72 8.73 -24.41
CA GLU A 44 -8.36 10.04 -24.61
C GLU A 44 -7.73 11.14 -23.75
N HIS A 45 -7.35 10.82 -22.52
CA HIS A 45 -6.86 11.81 -21.58
C HIS A 45 -5.99 11.17 -20.50
N ARG A 46 -4.95 11.87 -20.05
CA ARG A 46 -4.07 11.42 -18.97
C ARG A 46 -3.71 12.60 -18.07
N ILE A 47 -3.74 12.36 -16.77
CA ILE A 47 -3.43 13.35 -15.74
C ILE A 47 -2.45 12.71 -14.74
N SER A 48 -1.45 13.47 -14.30
CA SER A 48 -0.53 13.05 -13.23
C SER A 48 -0.98 13.64 -11.91
N LEU A 49 -1.70 12.85 -11.11
CA LEU A 49 -2.32 13.30 -9.86
C LEU A 49 -1.29 13.87 -8.88
N LYS A 50 -0.10 13.28 -8.79
CA LYS A 50 0.94 13.75 -7.86
C LYS A 50 1.41 15.17 -8.15
N THR A 51 1.49 15.55 -9.42
CA THR A 51 1.98 16.88 -9.81
C THR A 51 0.86 17.89 -9.97
N SER A 52 -0.29 17.46 -10.51
CA SER A 52 -1.37 18.37 -10.92
C SER A 52 -2.54 18.40 -9.96
N CYS A 53 -2.83 17.38 -9.15
CA CYS A 53 -3.99 17.38 -8.26
C CYS A 53 -3.75 18.28 -7.04
N VAL A 54 -4.67 19.21 -6.80
CA VAL A 54 -4.71 20.08 -5.61
C VAL A 54 -5.71 19.53 -4.60
N ASP A 55 -6.91 19.17 -5.05
CA ASP A 55 -7.99 18.71 -4.19
C ASP A 55 -8.93 17.74 -4.91
N VAL A 56 -9.62 16.89 -4.16
CA VAL A 56 -10.60 15.91 -4.67
C VAL A 56 -11.87 15.97 -3.82
N ARG A 57 -12.99 16.31 -4.47
CA ARG A 57 -14.32 16.42 -3.84
C ARG A 57 -15.26 15.36 -4.40
N SER A 58 -16.21 14.90 -3.58
CA SER A 58 -17.23 13.92 -3.99
C SER A 58 -18.64 14.34 -3.56
N GLY A 59 -19.65 13.90 -4.29
CA GLY A 59 -21.05 14.16 -4.01
C GLY A 59 -21.40 15.65 -3.90
N LEU A 60 -22.08 16.03 -2.82
CA LEU A 60 -22.55 17.41 -2.59
C LEU A 60 -21.42 18.43 -2.37
N GLU A 61 -20.19 17.98 -2.12
CA GLU A 61 -19.01 18.85 -2.10
C GLU A 61 -18.66 19.37 -3.51
N CYS A 62 -19.13 18.67 -4.55
CA CYS A 62 -18.98 19.07 -5.93
C CYS A 62 -19.94 20.23 -6.23
N GLY A 63 -19.41 21.36 -6.71
CA GLY A 63 -20.24 22.52 -7.07
C GLY A 63 -21.28 22.22 -8.15
N ASP A 64 -22.02 23.27 -8.55
CA ASP A 64 -23.26 23.21 -9.37
C ASP A 64 -23.12 22.82 -10.86
N VAL A 65 -22.28 21.84 -11.17
CA VAL A 65 -22.27 21.22 -12.50
C VAL A 65 -23.40 20.20 -12.57
N SER A 66 -24.18 20.22 -13.66
CA SER A 66 -25.22 19.21 -13.87
C SER A 66 -24.58 17.83 -14.13
N PRO A 67 -25.00 16.79 -13.38
CA PRO A 67 -24.58 15.41 -13.66
C PRO A 67 -25.10 14.94 -15.02
N PRO A 68 -24.57 13.84 -15.57
CA PRO A 68 -25.15 13.22 -16.77
C PRO A 68 -26.63 12.86 -16.55
N GLU A 69 -27.44 12.94 -17.61
CA GLU A 69 -28.89 12.63 -17.55
C GLU A 69 -29.13 11.34 -16.76
N SER A 70 -30.05 11.40 -15.78
CA SER A 70 -30.40 10.36 -14.79
C SER A 70 -29.48 10.14 -13.59
N ASN A 71 -28.28 10.73 -13.52
CA ASN A 71 -27.40 10.52 -12.36
C ASN A 71 -27.63 11.52 -11.22
N PRO A 72 -27.64 11.06 -9.97
CA PRO A 72 -27.72 11.93 -8.79
C PRO A 72 -26.43 12.78 -8.63
N LYS A 73 -26.54 13.92 -7.93
CA LYS A 73 -25.37 14.80 -7.70
C LYS A 73 -24.35 14.15 -6.77
N GLU A 74 -24.81 13.22 -5.95
CA GLU A 74 -24.07 12.43 -4.98
C GLU A 74 -23.01 11.53 -5.65
N ASN A 75 -23.23 11.11 -6.89
CA ASN A 75 -22.29 10.27 -7.66
C ASN A 75 -21.14 11.07 -8.30
N ARG A 76 -21.09 12.39 -8.11
CA ARG A 76 -20.09 13.26 -8.73
C ARG A 76 -18.75 13.13 -8.02
N ILE A 77 -17.67 13.30 -8.80
CA ILE A 77 -16.33 13.54 -8.27
C ILE A 77 -15.75 14.74 -9.02
N ALA A 78 -15.13 15.67 -8.31
CA ALA A 78 -14.46 16.83 -8.88
C ALA A 78 -13.01 16.86 -8.43
N ILE A 79 -12.09 16.75 -9.39
CA ILE A 79 -10.65 16.86 -9.14
C ILE A 79 -10.21 18.27 -9.53
N GLN A 80 -9.76 19.04 -8.56
CA GLN A 80 -9.16 20.36 -8.81
C GLN A 80 -7.70 20.20 -9.20
N LEU A 81 -7.36 20.75 -10.36
CA LEU A 81 -6.01 20.73 -10.89
C LEU A 81 -5.26 22.03 -10.56
N ARG A 82 -3.93 21.98 -10.59
CA ARG A 82 -3.02 23.08 -10.26
C ARG A 82 -3.15 24.27 -11.21
N ASP A 83 -3.57 24.02 -12.45
CA ASP A 83 -3.89 25.04 -13.44
C ASP A 83 -5.22 25.77 -13.15
N GLY A 84 -5.91 25.41 -12.06
CA GLY A 84 -7.21 25.94 -11.68
C GLY A 84 -8.39 25.26 -12.38
N SER A 85 -8.14 24.36 -13.34
CA SER A 85 -9.19 23.61 -14.01
C SER A 85 -9.77 22.53 -13.09
N ILE A 86 -11.02 22.14 -13.38
CA ILE A 86 -11.71 21.09 -12.64
C ILE A 86 -12.05 19.96 -13.60
N LEU A 87 -11.55 18.76 -13.31
CA LEU A 87 -11.97 17.54 -13.97
C LEU A 87 -13.21 17.00 -13.26
N ASN A 88 -14.36 17.10 -13.93
CA ASN A 88 -15.61 16.55 -13.44
C ASN A 88 -15.79 15.10 -13.91
N LEU A 89 -16.04 14.22 -12.96
CA LEU A 89 -16.34 12.81 -13.14
C LEU A 89 -17.69 12.47 -12.49
N CYS A 90 -18.28 11.35 -12.89
CA CYS A 90 -19.50 10.82 -12.29
C CYS A 90 -19.48 9.28 -12.33
N THR A 91 -19.78 8.64 -11.21
CA THR A 91 -19.91 7.18 -11.07
C THR A 91 -21.36 6.74 -11.17
N ASN A 92 -21.63 5.44 -11.03
CA ASN A 92 -22.99 4.90 -11.05
C ASN A 92 -23.62 4.86 -9.65
N SER A 93 -22.79 4.87 -8.59
CA SER A 93 -23.21 4.90 -7.19
C SER A 93 -22.41 5.92 -6.37
N GLU A 94 -22.99 6.40 -5.27
CA GLU A 94 -22.35 7.28 -4.30
C GLU A 94 -21.16 6.57 -3.65
N ASP A 95 -21.32 5.30 -3.27
CA ASP A 95 -20.25 4.49 -2.68
C ASP A 95 -19.03 4.38 -3.62
N GLU A 96 -19.29 4.22 -4.93
CA GLU A 96 -18.22 4.22 -5.91
C GLU A 96 -17.52 5.58 -5.97
N SER A 97 -18.26 6.67 -5.86
CA SER A 97 -17.71 8.03 -5.88
C SER A 97 -16.75 8.26 -4.71
N ILE A 98 -17.14 7.79 -3.52
CA ILE A 98 -16.35 7.87 -2.30
C ILE A 98 -15.11 6.97 -2.44
N ALA A 99 -15.29 5.75 -2.92
CA ALA A 99 -14.19 4.81 -3.11
C ALA A 99 -13.15 5.35 -4.10
N TRP A 100 -13.58 5.98 -5.20
CA TRP A 100 -12.70 6.67 -6.13
C TRP A 100 -12.01 7.88 -5.49
N LYS A 101 -12.71 8.72 -4.72
CA LYS A 101 -12.10 9.85 -3.98
C LYS A 101 -10.99 9.36 -3.04
N LEU A 102 -11.26 8.32 -2.26
CA LEU A 102 -10.28 7.72 -1.35
C LEU A 102 -9.05 7.20 -2.13
N SER A 103 -9.25 6.44 -3.21
CA SER A 103 -8.15 5.95 -4.04
C SER A 103 -7.32 7.10 -4.63
N LEU A 104 -7.95 8.16 -5.13
CA LEU A 104 -7.26 9.33 -5.70
C LEU A 104 -6.42 10.08 -4.65
N LEU A 105 -6.98 10.27 -3.46
CA LEU A 105 -6.28 10.92 -2.35
C LEU A 105 -5.12 10.06 -1.83
N GLU A 106 -5.31 8.74 -1.77
CA GLU A 106 -4.27 7.78 -1.41
C GLU A 106 -3.12 7.81 -2.41
N THR A 107 -3.38 7.73 -3.72
CA THR A 107 -2.32 7.80 -4.74
C THR A 107 -1.57 9.13 -4.70
N ARG A 108 -2.26 10.24 -4.39
CA ARG A 108 -1.63 11.55 -4.22
C ARG A 108 -0.70 11.58 -3.01
N ARG A 109 -1.12 10.99 -1.88
CA ARG A 109 -0.35 10.97 -0.64
C ARG A 109 0.77 9.95 -0.65
N ASN A 110 0.63 8.87 -1.42
CA ASN A 110 1.61 7.79 -1.48
C ASN A 110 2.92 8.29 -2.12
N PRO A 111 4.00 8.47 -1.34
CA PRO A 111 5.31 8.65 -1.91
C PRO A 111 5.67 7.28 -2.46
N VAL A 112 5.42 7.05 -3.75
CA VAL A 112 5.72 5.75 -4.36
C VAL A 112 7.15 5.36 -4.04
N PHE A 113 7.29 4.48 -3.06
CA PHE A 113 8.43 3.62 -2.91
C PHE A 113 8.26 2.61 -4.04
N THR A 114 8.82 2.95 -5.19
CA THR A 114 9.23 1.90 -6.12
C THR A 114 10.28 1.13 -5.33
N TYR A 115 9.88 0.03 -4.70
CA TYR A 115 10.84 -0.89 -4.13
C TYR A 115 11.67 -1.41 -5.31
N ASP A 116 12.86 -0.83 -5.46
CA ASP A 116 13.86 -1.31 -6.37
C ASP A 116 14.78 -2.23 -5.57
N PRO A 117 14.68 -3.56 -5.73
CA PRO A 117 15.52 -4.50 -5.00
C PRO A 117 17.03 -4.34 -5.32
N TYR A 118 17.38 -3.53 -6.32
CA TYR A 118 18.76 -3.19 -6.66
C TYR A 118 19.22 -1.83 -6.09
N ASP A 119 18.30 -1.01 -5.57
CA ASP A 119 18.58 0.25 -4.87
C ASP A 119 18.72 0.05 -3.35
N ASP A 120 18.57 -1.20 -2.88
CA ASP A 120 19.02 -1.64 -1.57
C ASP A 120 20.55 -1.71 -1.56
N SER A 121 21.21 -0.54 -1.53
CA SER A 121 22.59 -0.45 -1.08
C SER A 121 22.60 -0.80 0.40
N TYR A 122 22.72 -2.09 0.72
CA TYR A 122 23.03 -2.54 2.08
C TYR A 122 24.34 -1.87 2.48
N GLN A 123 24.25 -0.76 3.20
CA GLN A 123 25.41 -0.20 3.85
C GLN A 123 25.76 -1.18 4.97
N GLU A 124 26.89 -1.87 4.84
CA GLU A 124 27.40 -2.73 5.90
C GLU A 124 27.77 -1.84 7.09
N ILE A 125 26.93 -1.84 8.11
CA ILE A 125 27.17 -1.07 9.33
C ILE A 125 27.90 -2.00 10.30
N PRO A 126 29.10 -1.64 10.76
CA PRO A 126 29.85 -2.45 11.70
C PRO A 126 29.04 -2.59 13.00
N ILE A 127 28.94 -3.82 13.49
CA ILE A 127 28.22 -4.16 14.72
C ILE A 127 28.86 -3.42 15.89
N ASN A 128 28.15 -2.45 16.47
CA ASN A 128 28.57 -1.79 17.70
C ASN A 128 28.44 -2.76 18.89
N ARG A 129 29.29 -2.60 19.91
CA ARG A 129 29.31 -3.35 21.18
C ARG A 129 27.94 -3.45 21.88
N TYR A 130 27.01 -2.55 21.55
CA TYR A 130 25.63 -2.55 22.05
C TYR A 130 24.62 -3.33 21.18
N GLN A 131 25.06 -4.16 20.22
CA GLN A 131 24.20 -4.96 19.34
C GLN A 131 23.04 -4.19 18.69
N THR A 132 23.23 -2.90 18.42
CA THR A 132 22.21 -2.04 17.81
C THR A 132 22.52 -1.85 16.34
N VAL A 133 21.54 -2.14 15.47
CA VAL A 133 21.65 -1.94 14.01
C VAL A 133 20.93 -0.65 13.65
N TYR A 134 21.63 0.27 13.00
CA TYR A 134 21.07 1.54 12.53
C TYR A 134 20.61 1.39 11.08
N ILE A 135 19.35 1.04 10.84
CA ILE A 135 18.86 0.99 9.47
C ILE A 135 18.66 2.44 8.99
N THR A 136 19.53 2.90 8.09
CA THR A 136 19.35 4.19 7.42
C THR A 136 18.79 3.89 6.03
N PRO A 137 17.52 4.19 5.75
CA PRO A 137 17.00 4.10 4.39
C PRO A 137 17.80 5.06 3.51
N GLY A 138 18.09 4.64 2.28
CA GLY A 138 18.94 5.36 1.32
C GLY A 138 18.68 6.88 1.26
N ALA A 139 19.78 7.62 1.03
CA ALA A 139 19.88 9.07 1.12
C ALA A 139 18.90 9.82 0.19
N GLY A 140 17.70 10.10 0.69
CA GLY A 140 16.73 11.04 0.11
C GLY A 140 16.24 12.03 1.17
N PRO A 141 15.82 13.26 0.80
CA PRO A 141 15.44 14.27 1.78
C PRO A 141 14.14 13.87 2.49
N GLY A 142 14.27 13.36 3.73
CA GLY A 142 13.12 12.97 4.58
C GLY A 142 13.27 11.65 5.34
N THR A 143 14.47 11.08 5.47
CA THR A 143 14.69 9.76 6.11
C THR A 143 14.21 9.70 7.56
N HIS A 144 13.23 8.83 7.81
CA HIS A 144 12.82 8.42 9.15
C HIS A 144 13.85 7.43 9.72
N GLN A 145 14.46 7.78 10.85
CA GLN A 145 15.33 6.88 11.61
C GLN A 145 14.48 5.90 12.42
N VAL A 146 14.67 4.60 12.19
CA VAL A 146 14.04 3.54 12.99
C VAL A 146 15.15 2.80 13.74
N ILE A 147 15.12 2.90 15.07
CA ILE A 147 16.05 2.21 15.95
C ILE A 147 15.41 0.88 16.33
N VAL A 148 15.95 -0.22 15.79
CA VAL A 148 15.54 -1.57 16.19
C VAL A 148 16.53 -2.06 17.23
N GLN A 149 16.14 -1.97 18.50
CA GLN A 149 16.86 -2.55 19.61
C GLN A 149 16.40 -4.00 19.76
N ARG A 150 17.27 -4.97 19.43
CA ARG A 150 16.95 -6.38 19.62
C ARG A 150 17.09 -6.72 21.10
N ASP A 151 16.08 -7.35 21.68
CA ASP A 151 16.10 -7.70 23.10
C ASP A 151 17.26 -8.68 23.38
N PRO A 152 18.12 -8.43 24.38
CA PRO A 152 19.30 -9.26 24.67
C PRO A 152 19.01 -10.73 25.02
N TYR A 153 17.74 -11.07 25.23
CA TYR A 153 17.29 -12.34 25.80
C TYR A 153 16.63 -13.29 24.79
N ASP A 154 16.50 -12.89 23.53
CA ASP A 154 15.77 -13.64 22.49
C ASP A 154 16.36 -15.06 22.25
N GLY A 155 17.66 -15.26 22.53
CA GLY A 155 18.33 -16.57 22.41
C GLY A 155 18.44 -17.39 23.69
N VAL A 156 18.00 -16.88 24.85
CA VAL A 156 18.15 -17.59 26.14
C VAL A 156 17.06 -18.65 26.31
N MET A 157 15.85 -18.40 25.80
CA MET A 157 14.72 -19.33 25.92
C MET A 157 14.90 -20.60 25.08
N GLU A 158 15.48 -20.49 23.88
CA GLU A 158 15.73 -21.64 23.00
C GLU A 158 16.75 -22.62 23.62
N ASN A 159 17.82 -22.08 24.22
CA ASN A 159 18.84 -22.89 24.89
C ASN A 159 18.33 -23.53 26.19
N LEU A 160 17.44 -22.85 26.93
CA LEU A 160 16.82 -23.40 28.14
C LEU A 160 15.86 -24.56 27.82
N ALA A 161 15.11 -24.45 26.73
CA ALA A 161 14.19 -25.49 26.27
C ALA A 161 14.93 -26.76 25.80
N LEU A 162 16.04 -26.60 25.08
CA LEU A 162 16.92 -27.70 24.67
C LEU A 162 17.60 -28.38 25.87
N GLY A 163 18.04 -27.61 26.87
CA GLY A 163 18.64 -28.15 28.10
C GLY A 163 17.64 -28.97 28.95
N LEU A 164 16.39 -28.52 29.04
CA LEU A 164 15.32 -29.23 29.75
C LEU A 164 14.97 -30.57 29.07
N LEU A 165 14.91 -30.62 27.74
CA LEU A 165 14.63 -31.85 26.98
C LEU A 165 15.76 -32.88 27.12
N ALA A 166 17.02 -32.45 27.09
CA ALA A 166 18.17 -33.33 27.29
C ALA A 166 18.22 -33.92 28.73
N GLY A 167 17.84 -33.13 29.74
CA GLY A 167 17.79 -33.59 31.13
C GLY A 167 16.74 -34.65 31.40
N VAL A 168 15.57 -34.57 30.74
CA VAL A 168 14.48 -35.55 30.90
C VAL A 168 14.84 -36.92 30.31
N ALA A 169 15.60 -36.97 29.21
CA ALA A 169 16.05 -38.23 28.61
C ALA A 169 17.13 -38.96 29.43
N ALA A 170 18.01 -38.24 30.13
CA ALA A 170 19.01 -38.87 31.00
C ALA A 170 18.41 -39.41 32.31
N GLY A 171 17.36 -38.78 32.84
CA GLY A 171 16.70 -39.19 34.08
C GLY A 171 15.89 -40.48 33.98
N THR A 172 15.38 -40.84 32.80
CA THR A 172 14.59 -42.06 32.60
C THR A 172 15.44 -43.32 32.46
N ALA A 173 16.67 -43.21 31.94
CA ALA A 173 17.59 -44.34 31.78
C ALA A 173 18.27 -44.79 33.09
N MET A 174 18.46 -43.89 34.07
CA MET A 174 19.05 -44.25 35.37
C MET A 174 18.05 -44.89 36.33
N ARG A 175 16.74 -44.72 36.11
CA ARG A 175 15.69 -45.32 36.96
C ARG A 175 15.36 -46.77 36.57
N SER A 176 15.76 -47.23 35.38
CA SER A 176 15.55 -48.62 34.92
C SER A 176 16.56 -49.63 35.49
N PHE A 177 17.72 -49.18 35.99
CA PHE A 177 18.72 -50.08 36.62
C PHE A 177 18.50 -50.31 38.12
N LEU A 178 17.64 -49.53 38.78
CA LEU A 178 17.41 -49.64 40.23
C LEU A 178 16.34 -50.68 40.60
N TRP A 179 15.68 -51.30 39.62
CA TRP A 179 14.58 -52.27 39.81
C TRP A 179 14.81 -53.59 39.07
N MET A 180 16.07 -54.05 39.01
CA MET A 180 16.39 -55.41 38.58
C MET A 180 16.98 -56.25 39.72
N PRO A 181 16.14 -56.78 40.63
CA PRO A 181 16.41 -58.06 41.28
C PRO A 181 15.46 -59.14 40.74
N LEU A 182 15.92 -60.40 40.67
CA LEU A 182 15.15 -61.66 40.50
C LEU A 182 15.15 -62.40 39.13
N PHE A 183 16.20 -62.38 38.31
CA PHE A 183 16.29 -63.34 37.18
C PHE A 183 17.69 -63.93 36.91
N PHE A 184 18.45 -64.28 37.96
CA PHE A 184 19.58 -65.21 37.83
C PHE A 184 19.66 -66.11 39.09
N CYS A 185 18.89 -67.20 39.05
CA CYS A 185 19.17 -68.50 39.67
C CYS A 185 18.85 -69.55 38.61
#